data_AF-A0A8S0YTH7-F1
#
_entry.id   AF-A0A8S0YTH7-F1
#
_cell.length_a   1.000
_cell.length_b   1.000
_cell.length_c   1.000
_cell.angle_alpha   90.00
_cell.angle_beta   90.00
_cell.angle_gamma   90.00
#
_symmetry.space_group_name_H-M   'P 1'
#
loop_
_entity.id
_entity.type
_entity.pdbx_description
1 polymer ?
#
loop_
_entity_poly.entity_id
_entity_poly.type
_entity_poly.pdbx_seq_one_letter_code
_entity_poly.pdbx_strand_id
1 'polypeptide(L)'
;MATEKGAQGEKSFIEAKPVTTDFATFSKLLPSYDGNKRTLAFYIEGVENALHILTNKEDPCIMCLIRNKLTGKAVEALSQSPGTRTWTDIKDTLLRKFGEFRSELQLVQELTQTNWENSSLDAFGDKIQNLMTTLISKNPEKSAYYKQMALATFLDRLNPITR
;
A
#
# COMPACT_ATOMS: atom_id res chain seq x y z
N MET A 1 -9.76 66.19 -20.34
CA MET A 1 -10.29 65.60 -19.09
C MET A 1 -11.37 64.61 -19.50
N ALA A 2 -11.01 63.32 -19.60
CA ALA A 2 -11.40 62.28 -18.63
C ALA A 2 -12.91 62.01 -18.68
N THR A 3 -13.40 60.86 -19.15
CA THR A 3 -13.19 59.58 -18.48
C THR A 3 -13.61 58.40 -19.39
N GLU A 4 -12.74 57.40 -19.42
CA GLU A 4 -13.00 56.04 -19.89
C GLU A 4 -14.08 55.36 -19.03
N LYS A 5 -14.98 54.59 -19.64
CA LYS A 5 -15.78 53.59 -18.94
C LYS A 5 -15.51 52.21 -19.51
N GLY A 6 -14.50 51.58 -18.91
CA GLY A 6 -14.53 50.22 -18.38
C GLY A 6 -15.18 49.13 -19.23
N ALA A 7 -14.33 48.36 -19.91
CA ALA A 7 -14.64 47.03 -20.39
C ALA A 7 -15.08 46.12 -19.23
N GLN A 8 -16.33 45.69 -19.25
CA GLN A 8 -16.87 44.71 -18.32
C GLN A 8 -16.51 43.33 -18.84
N GLY A 9 -15.33 42.85 -18.45
CA GLY A 9 -14.90 41.48 -18.69
C GLY A 9 -15.80 40.52 -17.92
N GLU A 10 -16.64 39.79 -18.65
CA GLU A 10 -17.30 38.57 -18.17
C GLU A 10 -16.21 37.57 -17.78
N LYS A 11 -15.82 37.59 -16.50
CA LYS A 11 -15.11 36.46 -15.90
C LYS A 11 -16.15 35.34 -15.76
N SER A 12 -16.25 34.51 -16.79
CA SER A 12 -16.87 33.20 -16.72
C SER A 12 -16.21 32.41 -15.59
N PHE A 13 -16.88 32.39 -14.43
CA PHE A 13 -16.55 31.52 -13.32
C PHE A 13 -16.91 30.11 -13.80
N ILE A 14 -15.90 29.32 -14.17
CA ILE A 14 -16.08 27.90 -14.46
C ILE A 14 -16.36 27.26 -13.10
N GLU A 15 -17.63 27.15 -12.72
CA GLU A 15 -18.05 26.17 -11.72
C GLU A 15 -17.62 24.81 -12.25
N ALA A 16 -16.60 24.22 -11.63
CA ALA A 16 -16.23 22.84 -11.86
C ALA A 16 -17.45 22.00 -11.47
N LYS A 17 -18.25 21.60 -12.48
CA LYS A 17 -19.36 20.67 -12.27
C LYS A 17 -18.81 19.46 -11.52
N PRO A 18 -19.40 19.06 -10.38
CA PRO A 18 -19.00 17.83 -9.72
C PRO A 18 -19.19 16.71 -10.73
N VAL A 19 -18.09 16.07 -11.12
CA VAL A 19 -18.13 14.93 -12.04
C VAL A 19 -18.92 13.85 -11.33
N THR A 20 -20.15 13.61 -11.76
CA THR A 20 -20.96 12.48 -11.30
C THR A 20 -20.31 11.23 -11.84
N THR A 21 -19.32 10.72 -11.11
CA THR A 21 -18.62 9.49 -11.45
C THR A 21 -19.58 8.33 -11.20
N ASP A 22 -19.92 7.61 -12.25
CA ASP A 22 -20.75 6.41 -12.13
C ASP A 22 -19.98 5.27 -11.43
N PHE A 23 -20.71 4.34 -10.83
CA PHE A 23 -20.11 3.18 -10.15
C PHE A 23 -19.24 2.32 -11.08
N ALA A 24 -19.53 2.33 -12.38
CA ALA A 24 -18.75 1.62 -13.39
C ALA A 24 -17.35 2.23 -13.57
N THR A 25 -17.24 3.55 -13.63
CA THR A 25 -15.95 4.25 -13.70
C THR A 25 -15.18 4.10 -12.40
N PHE A 26 -15.86 4.24 -11.25
CA PHE A 26 -15.22 4.00 -9.95
C PHE A 26 -14.64 2.58 -9.83
N SER A 27 -15.38 1.56 -10.24
CA SER A 27 -14.92 0.16 -10.24
C SER A 27 -13.68 -0.06 -11.13
N LYS A 28 -13.52 0.72 -12.22
CA LYS A 28 -12.32 0.66 -13.08
C LYS A 28 -11.11 1.34 -12.45
N LEU A 29 -11.32 2.37 -11.64
CA LEU A 29 -10.26 3.10 -10.95
C LEU A 29 -9.71 2.33 -9.73
N LEU A 30 -10.52 1.45 -9.13
CA LEU A 30 -10.09 0.70 -7.96
C LEU A 30 -8.99 -0.32 -8.29
N PRO A 31 -7.83 -0.24 -7.60
CA PRO A 31 -6.81 -1.28 -7.69
C PRO A 31 -7.31 -2.60 -7.11
N SER A 32 -6.71 -3.72 -7.52
CA SER A 32 -6.97 -5.03 -6.91
C SER A 32 -5.87 -5.38 -5.91
N TYR A 33 -6.21 -6.12 -4.84
CA TYR A 33 -5.26 -6.44 -3.77
C TYR A 33 -5.42 -7.87 -3.25
N ASP A 34 -4.31 -8.61 -3.25
CA ASP A 34 -4.23 -10.04 -2.97
C ASP A 34 -3.78 -10.38 -1.53
N GLY A 35 -3.42 -9.37 -0.74
CA GLY A 35 -2.82 -9.54 0.59
C GLY A 35 -1.29 -9.46 0.60
N ASN A 36 -0.64 -9.06 -0.50
CA ASN A 36 0.79 -8.81 -0.50
C ASN A 36 1.13 -7.57 0.34
N LYS A 37 1.95 -7.73 1.39
CA LYS A 37 2.32 -6.62 2.29
C LYS A 37 2.98 -5.45 1.56
N ARG A 38 3.70 -5.71 0.46
CA ARG A 38 4.45 -4.69 -0.30
C ARG A 38 3.54 -3.74 -1.06
N THR A 39 2.39 -4.22 -1.54
CA THR A 39 1.45 -3.45 -2.35
C THR A 39 0.33 -2.84 -1.51
N LEU A 40 0.31 -3.08 -0.20
CA LEU A 40 -0.74 -2.60 0.71
C LEU A 40 -0.85 -1.08 0.70
N ALA A 41 0.27 -0.36 0.84
CA ALA A 41 0.28 1.10 0.88
C ALA A 41 -0.28 1.69 -0.42
N PHE A 42 0.19 1.16 -1.56
CA PHE A 42 -0.30 1.56 -2.89
C PHE A 42 -1.80 1.28 -3.07
N TYR A 43 -2.28 0.13 -2.59
CA TYR A 43 -3.70 -0.19 -2.63
C TYR A 43 -4.52 0.79 -1.79
N ILE A 44 -4.12 1.03 -0.54
CA ILE A 44 -4.81 1.96 0.37
C ILE A 44 -4.89 3.35 -0.26
N GLU A 45 -3.76 3.88 -0.72
CA GLU A 45 -3.68 5.19 -1.37
C GLU A 45 -4.55 5.25 -2.63
N GLY A 46 -4.52 4.21 -3.47
CA GLY A 46 -5.35 4.12 -4.66
C GLY A 46 -6.84 4.14 -4.36
N VAL A 47 -7.28 3.42 -3.32
CA VAL A 47 -8.68 3.46 -2.87
C VAL A 47 -9.05 4.82 -2.27
N GLU A 48 -8.18 5.42 -1.46
CA GLU A 48 -8.42 6.76 -0.89
C GLU A 48 -8.53 7.84 -1.96
N ASN A 49 -7.66 7.80 -2.97
CA ASN A 49 -7.72 8.69 -4.12
C ASN A 49 -9.02 8.50 -4.91
N ALA A 50 -9.43 7.25 -5.15
CA ALA A 50 -10.69 6.96 -5.84
C ALA A 50 -11.90 7.46 -5.02
N LEU A 51 -11.89 7.29 -3.70
CA LEU A 51 -12.93 7.79 -2.80
C LEU A 51 -12.99 9.32 -2.76
N HIS A 52 -11.86 10.02 -2.96
CA HIS A 52 -11.83 11.49 -2.99
C HIS A 52 -12.63 12.09 -4.15
N ILE A 53 -12.72 11.35 -5.27
CA ILE A 53 -13.45 11.77 -6.48
C ILE A 53 -14.98 11.63 -6.28
N LEU A 54 -15.42 10.79 -5.35
CA LEU A 54 -16.84 10.53 -5.11
C LEU A 54 -17.49 11.60 -4.24
N THR A 55 -18.67 12.07 -4.67
CA THR A 55 -19.50 13.02 -3.92
C THR A 55 -20.23 12.35 -2.75
N ASN A 56 -20.62 11.07 -2.90
CA ASN A 56 -21.26 10.28 -1.84
C ASN A 56 -20.36 9.10 -1.47
N LYS A 57 -19.61 9.21 -0.37
CA LYS A 57 -18.64 8.18 0.08
C LYS A 57 -19.26 7.10 0.96
N GLU A 58 -20.49 7.30 1.41
CA GLU A 58 -21.19 6.41 2.34
C GLU A 58 -22.12 5.42 1.63
N ASP A 59 -22.19 5.46 0.29
CA ASP A 59 -23.00 4.53 -0.48
C ASP A 59 -22.54 3.08 -0.25
N PRO A 60 -23.42 2.17 0.20
CA PRO A 60 -23.08 0.76 0.43
C PRO A 60 -22.49 0.06 -0.80
N CYS A 61 -22.85 0.49 -2.02
CA CYS A 61 -22.32 -0.07 -3.26
C CYS A 61 -20.81 0.13 -3.39
N ILE A 62 -20.26 1.24 -2.87
CA ILE A 62 -18.81 1.52 -2.89
C ILE A 62 -18.07 0.48 -2.09
N MET A 63 -18.58 0.13 -0.90
CA MET A 63 -17.96 -0.87 -0.03
C MET A 63 -18.01 -2.26 -0.65
N CYS A 64 -19.11 -2.60 -1.32
CA CYS A 64 -19.21 -3.83 -2.12
C CYS A 64 -18.16 -3.87 -3.24
N LEU A 65 -17.97 -2.76 -3.97
CA LEU A 65 -16.97 -2.66 -5.04
C LEU A 65 -15.55 -2.81 -4.50
N ILE A 66 -15.20 -2.13 -3.40
CA ILE A 66 -13.89 -2.26 -2.75
C ILE A 66 -13.65 -3.70 -2.31
N ARG A 67 -14.63 -4.35 -1.66
CA ARG A 67 -14.53 -5.75 -1.23
C ARG A 67 -14.33 -6.71 -2.41
N ASN A 68 -15.01 -6.49 -3.52
CA ASN A 68 -14.89 -7.32 -4.73
C ASN A 68 -13.52 -7.20 -5.41
N LYS A 69 -12.75 -6.14 -5.12
CA LYS A 69 -11.38 -5.95 -5.63
C LYS A 69 -10.33 -6.60 -4.74
N LEU A 70 -10.72 -7.11 -3.58
CA LEU A 70 -9.85 -7.92 -2.75
C LEU A 70 -9.86 -9.36 -3.25
N THR A 71 -8.70 -9.98 -3.27
CA THR A 71 -8.51 -11.37 -3.69
C THR A 71 -7.55 -12.09 -2.73
N GLY A 72 -7.44 -13.42 -2.87
CA GLY A 72 -6.48 -14.22 -2.12
C GLY A 72 -6.54 -14.02 -0.61
N LYS A 73 -5.38 -13.77 0.01
CA LYS A 73 -5.23 -13.65 1.47
C LYS A 73 -6.00 -12.46 2.03
N ALA A 74 -6.20 -11.40 1.25
CA ALA A 74 -6.94 -10.22 1.69
C ALA A 74 -8.43 -10.52 1.95
N VAL A 75 -9.05 -11.35 1.11
CA VAL A 75 -10.45 -11.79 1.31
C VAL A 75 -10.57 -12.68 2.53
N GLU A 76 -9.65 -13.63 2.71
CA GLU A 76 -9.62 -14.50 3.89
C GLU A 76 -9.53 -13.68 5.19
N ALA A 77 -8.67 -12.66 5.20
CA ALA A 77 -8.52 -11.76 6.35
C ALA A 77 -9.79 -10.97 6.68
N LEU A 78 -10.55 -10.53 5.67
CA LEU A 78 -11.84 -9.86 5.90
C LEU A 78 -12.95 -10.83 6.32
N SER A 79 -12.93 -12.06 5.81
CA SER A 79 -13.91 -13.11 6.15
C SER A 79 -13.87 -13.43 7.65
N GLN A 80 -12.67 -13.37 8.25
CA GLN A 80 -12.45 -13.54 9.68
C GLN A 80 -12.93 -12.35 10.53
N SER A 81 -13.30 -11.22 9.90
CA SER A 81 -13.71 -9.99 10.55
C SER A 81 -15.11 -9.55 10.07
N PRO A 82 -16.19 -10.26 10.47
CA PRO A 82 -17.55 -10.08 9.93
C PRO A 82 -18.22 -8.72 10.23
N GLY A 83 -17.57 -7.81 10.95
CA GLY A 83 -18.07 -6.46 11.28
C GLY A 83 -17.60 -5.33 10.34
N THR A 84 -16.76 -5.61 9.35
CA THR A 84 -16.00 -4.60 8.58
C THR A 84 -16.84 -3.83 7.53
N ARG A 85 -17.80 -3.02 7.93
CA ARG A 85 -18.78 -2.43 6.97
C ARG A 85 -18.32 -1.13 6.31
N THR A 86 -17.37 -0.43 6.90
CA THR A 86 -16.85 0.84 6.36
C THR A 86 -15.48 0.66 5.72
N TRP A 87 -15.08 1.60 4.85
CA TRP A 87 -13.71 1.63 4.32
C TRP A 87 -12.69 1.71 5.45
N THR A 88 -12.96 2.48 6.50
CA THR A 88 -12.10 2.59 7.69
C THR A 88 -11.88 1.23 8.34
N ASP A 89 -12.94 0.44 8.54
CA ASP A 89 -12.81 -0.90 9.14
C ASP A 89 -12.02 -1.87 8.24
N ILE A 90 -12.23 -1.77 6.92
CA ILE A 90 -11.50 -2.57 5.93
C ILE A 90 -10.02 -2.20 5.97
N LYS A 91 -9.70 -0.90 5.87
CA LYS A 91 -8.35 -0.36 5.94
C LYS A 91 -7.64 -0.80 7.22
N ASP A 92 -8.29 -0.67 8.37
CA ASP A 92 -7.72 -1.07 9.66
C ASP A 92 -7.48 -2.58 9.75
N THR A 93 -8.38 -3.38 9.18
CA THR A 93 -8.20 -4.84 9.14
C THR A 93 -7.01 -5.22 8.24
N LEU A 94 -6.89 -4.59 7.08
CA LEU A 94 -5.77 -4.82 6.16
C LEU A 94 -4.45 -4.35 6.77
N LEU A 95 -4.41 -3.17 7.41
CA LEU A 95 -3.25 -2.69 8.14
C LEU A 95 -2.88 -3.65 9.28
N ARG A 96 -3.84 -4.11 10.07
CA ARG A 96 -3.56 -5.04 11.18
C ARG A 96 -2.98 -6.37 10.71
N LYS A 97 -3.46 -6.90 9.58
CA LYS A 97 -3.06 -8.22 9.07
C LYS A 97 -1.82 -8.18 8.18
N PHE A 98 -1.68 -7.14 7.36
CA PHE A 98 -0.66 -7.04 6.31
C PHE A 98 0.26 -5.82 6.46
N GLY A 99 -0.04 -4.90 7.38
CA GLY A 99 0.79 -3.74 7.65
C GLY A 99 2.17 -4.13 8.19
N GLU A 100 3.15 -3.29 7.87
CA GLU A 100 4.50 -3.41 8.38
C GLU A 100 4.72 -2.47 9.57
N PHE A 101 4.45 -3.00 10.77
CA PHE A 101 4.61 -2.27 12.03
C PHE A 101 6.06 -2.24 12.52
N ARG A 102 6.95 -3.10 11.99
CA ARG A 102 8.34 -3.15 12.45
C ARG A 102 9.05 -1.84 12.12
N SER A 103 9.86 -1.36 13.06
CA SER A 103 10.75 -0.22 12.84
C SER A 103 11.90 -0.62 11.89
N GLU A 104 12.59 0.37 11.31
CA GLU A 104 13.81 0.13 10.53
C GLU A 104 14.81 -0.71 11.34
N LEU A 105 15.02 -0.37 12.61
CA LEU A 105 15.93 -1.10 13.51
C LEU A 105 15.51 -2.56 13.70
N GLN A 106 14.23 -2.83 13.94
CA GLN A 106 13.73 -4.21 14.11
C GLN A 106 13.92 -5.04 12.84
N LEU A 107 13.68 -4.44 11.67
CA LEU A 107 13.89 -5.11 10.39
C LEU A 107 15.38 -5.38 10.11
N VAL A 108 16.28 -4.45 10.47
CA VAL A 108 17.74 -4.65 10.37
C VAL A 108 18.20 -5.77 11.31
N GLN A 109 17.72 -5.78 12.55
CA GLN A 109 18.02 -6.85 13.51
C GLN A 109 17.54 -8.21 13.00
N GLU A 110 16.31 -8.28 12.49
CA GLU A 110 15.78 -9.53 11.93
C GLU A 110 16.56 -9.98 10.69
N LEU A 111 16.96 -9.06 9.81
CA LEU A 111 17.79 -9.38 8.65
C LEU A 111 19.10 -10.03 9.08
N THR A 112 19.86 -9.36 9.96
CA THR A 112 21.19 -9.81 10.42
C THR A 112 21.16 -11.10 11.26
N GLN A 113 20.02 -11.38 11.91
CA GLN A 113 19.82 -12.58 12.73
C GLN A 113 19.13 -13.72 11.97
N THR A 114 18.69 -13.50 10.72
CA THR A 114 18.06 -14.55 9.92
C THR A 114 19.06 -15.67 9.64
N ASN A 115 18.62 -16.92 9.85
CA ASN A 115 19.41 -18.14 9.67
C ASN A 115 18.56 -19.19 8.94
N TRP A 116 19.20 -20.17 8.31
CA TRP A 116 18.55 -21.22 7.53
C TRP A 116 18.59 -22.60 8.20
N GLU A 117 19.09 -22.71 9.43
CA GLU A 117 19.22 -23.98 10.19
C GLU A 117 17.96 -24.87 10.20
N ASN A 118 16.77 -24.29 10.06
CA ASN A 118 15.49 -25.01 10.04
C ASN A 118 14.67 -24.78 8.75
N SER A 119 15.28 -24.37 7.64
CA SER A 119 14.55 -24.01 6.41
C SER A 119 15.36 -24.33 5.15
N SER A 120 14.69 -24.47 4.01
CA SER A 120 15.40 -24.61 2.72
C SER A 120 16.19 -23.34 2.40
N LEU A 121 17.23 -23.48 1.59
CA LEU A 121 18.01 -22.35 1.10
C LEU A 121 17.14 -21.35 0.33
N ASP A 122 16.17 -21.84 -0.45
CA ASP A 122 15.22 -21.00 -1.18
C ASP A 122 14.35 -20.17 -0.22
N ALA A 123 13.79 -20.79 0.82
CA ALA A 123 12.98 -20.09 1.81
C ALA A 123 13.79 -19.06 2.60
N PHE A 124 15.08 -19.34 2.84
CA PHE A 124 16.01 -18.39 3.44
C PHE A 124 16.29 -17.19 2.53
N GLY A 125 16.57 -17.44 1.24
CA GLY A 125 16.75 -16.40 0.23
C GLY A 125 15.53 -15.51 0.11
N ASP A 126 14.33 -16.11 0.02
CA ASP A 126 13.06 -15.39 0.00
C ASP A 126 12.87 -14.52 1.24
N LYS A 127 13.20 -15.03 2.43
CA LYS A 127 13.09 -14.27 3.69
C LYS A 127 14.02 -13.06 3.71
N ILE A 128 15.29 -13.23 3.34
CA ILE A 128 16.26 -12.14 3.25
C ILE A 128 15.82 -11.10 2.21
N GLN A 129 15.37 -11.54 1.04
CA GLN A 129 14.88 -10.64 0.00
C GLN A 129 13.64 -9.86 0.44
N ASN A 130 12.72 -10.51 1.15
CA ASN A 130 11.53 -9.85 1.70
C ASN A 130 11.90 -8.79 2.74
N LEU A 131 12.81 -9.09 3.68
CA LEU A 131 13.28 -8.13 4.68
C LEU A 131 14.00 -6.95 4.05
N MET A 132 14.90 -7.21 3.10
CA MET A 132 15.60 -6.18 2.33
C MET A 132 14.62 -5.27 1.58
N THR A 133 13.67 -5.85 0.84
CA THR A 133 12.70 -5.07 0.07
C THR A 133 11.85 -4.19 1.00
N THR A 134 11.48 -4.70 2.17
CA THR A 134 10.71 -3.96 3.19
C THR A 134 11.52 -2.78 3.75
N LEU A 135 12.81 -2.98 4.03
CA LEU A 135 13.72 -1.91 4.46
C LEU A 135 13.86 -0.82 3.39
N ILE A 136 14.03 -1.21 2.12
CA ILE A 136 14.10 -0.28 0.99
C ILE A 136 12.80 0.53 0.86
N SER A 137 11.64 -0.11 0.98
CA SER A 137 10.35 0.58 0.94
C SER A 137 10.18 1.60 2.07
N LYS A 138 10.75 1.34 3.25
CA LYS A 138 10.72 2.30 4.37
C LYS A 138 11.73 3.44 4.21
N ASN A 139 12.91 3.16 3.66
CA ASN A 139 13.96 4.16 3.49
C ASN A 139 14.68 3.99 2.14
N PRO A 140 14.11 4.55 1.06
CA PRO A 140 14.62 4.36 -0.30
C PRO A 140 16.05 4.88 -0.50
N GLU A 141 16.45 5.91 0.23
CA GLU A 141 17.79 6.51 0.14
C GLU A 141 18.89 5.54 0.58
N LYS A 142 18.59 4.64 1.52
CA LYS A 142 19.51 3.61 2.00
C LYS A 142 19.45 2.30 1.20
N SER A 143 18.88 2.32 -0.02
CA SER A 143 18.67 1.11 -0.81
C SER A 143 19.95 0.30 -1.08
N ALA A 144 21.04 0.98 -1.43
CA ALA A 144 22.34 0.34 -1.66
C ALA A 144 22.87 -0.33 -0.38
N TYR A 145 22.75 0.35 0.76
CA TYR A 145 23.16 -0.16 2.06
C TYR A 145 22.40 -1.44 2.46
N TYR A 146 21.07 -1.46 2.30
CA TYR A 146 20.27 -2.64 2.63
C TYR A 146 20.56 -3.82 1.71
N LYS A 147 20.80 -3.58 0.42
CA LYS A 147 21.22 -4.63 -0.52
C LYS A 147 22.55 -5.25 -0.12
N GLN A 148 23.53 -4.42 0.22
CA GLN A 148 24.84 -4.89 0.66
C GLN A 148 24.74 -5.68 1.97
N MET A 149 23.96 -5.21 2.94
CA MET A 149 23.75 -5.91 4.21
C MET A 149 23.03 -7.25 4.04
N ALA A 150 22.02 -7.31 3.16
CA ALA A 150 21.32 -8.55 2.84
C ALA A 150 22.26 -9.57 2.19
N LEU A 151 23.09 -9.13 1.25
CA LEU A 151 24.10 -9.96 0.61
C LEU A 151 25.15 -10.47 1.62
N ALA A 152 25.69 -9.58 2.45
CA ALA A 152 26.66 -9.95 3.48
C ALA A 152 26.08 -11.00 4.43
N THR A 153 24.85 -10.78 4.90
CA THR A 153 24.18 -11.74 5.80
C THR A 153 23.92 -13.08 5.12
N PHE A 154 23.51 -13.09 3.85
CA PHE A 154 23.29 -14.31 3.09
C PHE A 154 24.59 -15.11 2.94
N LEU A 155 25.70 -14.44 2.62
CA LEU A 155 27.02 -15.07 2.46
C LEU A 155 27.58 -15.58 3.80
N ASP A 156 27.49 -14.77 4.87
CA ASP A 156 27.99 -15.14 6.21
C ASP A 156 27.28 -16.38 6.78
N ARG A 157 26.02 -16.60 6.40
CA ARG A 157 25.23 -17.76 6.85
C ARG A 157 25.34 -18.96 5.91
N LEU A 158 25.77 -18.75 4.68
CA LEU A 158 26.07 -19.81 3.72
C LEU A 158 27.43 -20.46 3.92
N ASN A 159 28.37 -19.77 4.57
CA ASN A 159 29.73 -20.24 4.72
C ASN A 159 29.95 -20.84 6.12
N PRO A 160 29.87 -22.18 6.30
CA PRO A 160 30.14 -22.82 7.60
C PRO A 160 31.63 -22.79 7.99
N ILE A 161 32.54 -22.33 7.12
CA ILE A 161 34.00 -22.49 7.28
C ILE A 161 34.61 -21.53 8.32
N THR A 162 33.85 -20.57 8.86
CA THR A 162 34.34 -19.61 9.87
C THR A 162 33.71 -19.75 11.26
N ARG A 163 33.12 -20.90 11.59
CA ARG A 163 32.68 -21.21 12.97
C ARG A 163 33.35 -22.43 13.55
#